data_AF-A0A2U3R5C9-F1
#
_entry.id   AF-A0A2U3R5C9-F1
#
_cell.length_a   1.000
_cell.length_b   1.000
_cell.length_c   1.000
_cell.angle_alpha   90.00
_cell.angle_beta   90.00
_cell.angle_gamma   90.00
#
_symmetry.space_group_name_H-M   'P 1'
#
loop_
_entity.id
_entity.type
_entity.pdbx_description
1 polymer ?
#
loop_
_entity_poly.entity_id
_entity_poly.type
_entity_poly.pdbx_seq_one_letter_code
_entity_poly.pdbx_strand_id
1 'polypeptide(L)'
;MISVTIPNLNANIDDMIRRRDALKDTFRSIGLSTENVNAQQLLKFLRVVFGWPEEEHSNINQYEILSEQILSGDFSLFENDDCVNVNDDQIFISLEARKRPTEWKLSAMDLFLGNEMRRDEYIKSNFLIHFGLQILPNQAMERTAAITKRDALERNINAGMGKFFPDIQQEAADLAGVVAALQSGDRVVNIHFNVIMFDKTKKAKQSASAFCSMLRRSGWYFVPCKYDHVAVLLAALPMQLVEQGPKGILGQKTSGVRVALSSLGRGIKTVSVESKVLLPIIGEWKGDLSSPGMLLAGRRGQIMYWSPFGGALLPALNKHGVAPNENFNLCIARVPGSGKSVFMQELMLSVLGVGGKVFVLDYGRSFKRTCLILGGSYIEFDMKNPVSINPFSEVPEDDSAKSIEARSDFLSNFPSILATMAAPQYGTSDLQQPMLQRALISVWQKKDLKLKLPILQTGYQIEKNHMLKNLEICSFLLLKMVNMEDFLVVRRNYL
;
A
#
# COMPACT_ATOMS: atom_id res chain seq x y z
N MET A 1 10.52 -7.03 11.26
CA MET A 1 10.37 -8.15 12.23
C MET A 1 10.32 -7.55 13.63
N ILE A 2 9.48 -8.08 14.53
CA ILE A 2 9.40 -7.63 15.93
C ILE A 2 9.79 -8.81 16.81
N SER A 3 10.82 -8.64 17.64
CA SER A 3 11.24 -9.65 18.62
C SER A 3 11.21 -9.07 20.02
N VAL A 4 10.76 -9.85 20.99
CA VAL A 4 10.75 -9.48 22.40
C VAL A 4 11.68 -10.44 23.14
N THR A 5 12.77 -9.94 23.68
CA THR A 5 13.62 -10.75 24.56
C THR A 5 12.99 -10.80 25.95
N ILE A 6 12.61 -11.99 26.39
CA ILE A 6 12.14 -12.21 27.75
C ILE A 6 13.36 -12.56 28.58
N PRO A 7 13.74 -11.73 29.57
CA PRO A 7 15.05 -11.87 30.14
C PRO A 7 15.18 -13.11 31.06
N ASN A 8 14.06 -13.73 31.49
CA ASN A 8 14.05 -14.87 32.41
C ASN A 8 13.88 -16.21 31.66
N LEU A 9 14.85 -17.11 31.78
CA LEU A 9 14.84 -18.46 31.19
C LEU A 9 13.78 -19.40 31.81
N ASN A 10 13.24 -19.07 32.99
CA ASN A 10 12.19 -19.85 33.66
C ASN A 10 10.76 -19.34 33.33
N ALA A 11 10.60 -18.54 32.28
CA ALA A 11 9.29 -18.03 31.89
C ALA A 11 8.39 -19.17 31.36
N ASN A 12 7.17 -19.27 31.87
CA ASN A 12 6.17 -20.20 31.34
C ASN A 12 5.86 -19.85 29.86
N ILE A 13 5.89 -20.85 28.98
CA ILE A 13 5.55 -20.71 27.56
C ILE A 13 4.18 -20.05 27.38
N ASP A 14 3.20 -20.39 28.22
CA ASP A 14 1.86 -19.80 28.19
C ASP A 14 1.89 -18.29 28.45
N ASP A 15 2.75 -17.83 29.37
CA ASP A 15 2.92 -16.41 29.64
C ASP A 15 3.60 -15.69 28.47
N MET A 16 4.52 -16.36 27.76
CA MET A 16 5.12 -15.82 26.55
C MET A 16 4.09 -15.67 25.43
N ILE A 17 3.24 -16.67 25.25
CA ILE A 17 2.14 -16.66 24.27
C ILE A 17 1.17 -15.51 24.59
N ARG A 18 0.73 -15.39 25.85
CA ARG A 18 -0.15 -14.29 26.30
C ARG A 18 0.45 -12.91 26.04
N ARG A 19 1.74 -12.72 26.32
CA ARG A 19 2.44 -11.45 26.05
C ARG A 19 2.53 -11.14 24.56
N ARG A 20 2.84 -12.14 23.74
CA ARG A 20 2.84 -11.99 22.27
C ARG A 20 1.46 -11.60 21.78
N ASP A 21 0.41 -12.28 22.22
CA ASP A 21 -0.95 -12.05 21.74
C ASP A 21 -1.46 -10.67 22.18
N ALA A 22 -1.18 -10.25 23.42
CA ALA A 22 -1.47 -8.89 23.88
C ALA A 22 -0.74 -7.81 23.05
N LEU A 23 0.51 -8.06 22.65
CA LEU A 23 1.26 -7.16 21.77
C LEU A 23 0.63 -7.10 20.37
N LYS A 24 0.21 -8.25 19.82
CA LYS A 24 -0.49 -8.32 18.53
C LYS A 24 -1.82 -7.55 18.56
N ASP A 25 -2.60 -7.68 19.62
CA ASP A 25 -3.84 -6.95 19.79
C ASP A 25 -3.60 -5.44 19.90
N THR A 26 -2.50 -5.03 20.55
CA THR A 26 -2.07 -3.63 20.60
C THR A 26 -1.72 -3.08 19.22
N PHE A 27 -1.04 -3.85 18.38
CA PHE A 27 -0.78 -3.43 16.99
C PHE A 27 -2.06 -3.40 16.16
N ARG A 28 -2.95 -4.38 16.34
CA ARG A 28 -4.24 -4.43 15.64
C ARG A 28 -5.12 -3.23 15.98
N SER A 29 -5.14 -2.78 17.23
CA SER A 29 -5.95 -1.63 17.66
C SER A 29 -5.53 -0.31 17.00
N ILE A 30 -4.28 -0.21 16.54
CA ILE A 30 -3.76 0.93 15.76
C ILE A 30 -3.73 0.66 14.25
N GLY A 31 -4.43 -0.38 13.77
CA GLY A 31 -4.57 -0.70 12.35
C GLY A 31 -3.37 -1.43 11.73
N LEU A 32 -2.43 -1.95 12.54
CA LEU A 32 -1.29 -2.73 12.05
C LEU A 32 -1.58 -4.23 12.16
N SER A 33 -1.56 -4.91 11.01
CA SER A 33 -1.66 -6.38 10.95
C SER A 33 -0.31 -7.01 11.33
N THR A 34 -0.34 -8.05 12.15
CA THR A 34 0.85 -8.78 12.60
C THR A 34 0.66 -10.28 12.51
N GLU A 35 1.70 -10.97 12.05
CA GLU A 35 1.73 -12.44 11.91
C GLU A 35 2.77 -13.04 12.84
N ASN A 36 2.52 -14.29 13.26
CA ASN A 36 3.49 -15.02 14.08
C ASN A 36 4.62 -15.53 13.16
N VAL A 37 5.86 -15.21 13.50
CA VAL A 37 7.03 -15.76 12.83
C VAL A 37 7.36 -17.11 13.44
N ASN A 38 7.23 -18.19 12.66
CA ASN A 38 7.65 -19.53 13.07
C ASN A 38 9.17 -19.74 12.86
N ALA A 39 9.70 -20.87 13.33
CA ALA A 39 11.12 -21.19 13.21
C ALA A 39 11.63 -21.16 11.76
N GLN A 40 10.83 -21.66 10.81
CA GLN A 40 11.18 -21.71 9.38
C GLN A 40 11.32 -20.32 8.79
N GLN A 41 10.34 -19.47 9.06
CA GLN A 41 10.32 -18.10 8.60
C GLN A 41 11.49 -17.31 9.22
N LEU A 42 11.73 -17.49 10.53
CA LEU A 42 12.85 -16.83 11.22
C LEU A 42 14.20 -17.20 10.59
N LEU A 43 14.46 -18.50 10.41
CA LEU A 43 15.69 -18.98 9.77
C LEU A 43 15.82 -18.47 8.35
N LYS A 44 14.75 -18.53 7.54
CA LYS A 44 14.74 -17.98 6.19
C LYS A 44 15.17 -16.51 6.17
N PHE A 45 14.56 -15.67 7.01
CA PHE A 45 14.90 -14.25 7.06
C PHE A 45 16.37 -14.00 7.45
N LEU A 46 16.89 -14.71 8.45
CA LEU A 46 18.26 -14.50 8.93
C LEU A 46 19.31 -15.05 7.95
N ARG A 47 19.05 -16.22 7.36
CA ARG A 47 19.92 -16.83 6.35
C ARG A 47 20.12 -15.91 5.14
N VAL A 48 19.04 -15.31 4.62
CA VAL A 48 19.12 -14.35 3.51
C VAL A 48 19.95 -13.12 3.88
N VAL A 49 19.82 -12.62 5.12
CA VAL A 49 20.67 -11.51 5.60
C VAL A 49 22.15 -11.91 5.54
N PHE A 50 22.51 -13.12 5.97
CA PHE A 50 23.90 -13.61 5.99
C PHE A 50 24.36 -14.28 4.68
N GLY A 51 23.68 -14.00 3.56
CA GLY A 51 24.16 -14.35 2.23
C GLY A 51 23.76 -15.72 1.70
N TRP A 52 22.85 -16.43 2.36
CA TRP A 52 22.26 -17.64 1.77
C TRP A 52 21.39 -17.31 0.56
N PRO A 53 21.40 -18.13 -0.52
CA PRO A 53 20.46 -17.99 -1.61
C PRO A 53 19.00 -18.14 -1.15
N GLU A 54 18.08 -17.33 -1.71
CA GLU A 54 16.65 -17.39 -1.36
C GLU A 54 15.97 -18.74 -1.67
N GLU A 55 16.55 -19.50 -2.59
CA GLU A 55 16.09 -20.82 -3.03
C GLU A 55 16.60 -21.93 -2.10
N GLU A 56 17.71 -21.69 -1.40
CA GLU A 56 18.39 -22.66 -0.55
C GLU A 56 17.99 -22.49 0.92
N HIS A 57 16.76 -22.88 1.22
CA HIS A 57 16.30 -22.99 2.60
C HIS A 57 15.84 -24.41 2.87
N SER A 58 16.84 -25.28 3.06
CA SER A 58 16.66 -26.67 3.48
C SER A 58 15.82 -26.78 4.75
N ASN A 59 15.18 -27.94 4.90
CA ASN A 59 14.37 -28.30 6.06
C ASN A 59 15.11 -27.98 7.38
N ILE A 60 14.37 -27.45 8.34
CA ILE A 60 14.91 -27.17 9.69
C ILE A 60 15.29 -28.49 10.34
N ASN A 61 16.50 -28.56 10.89
CA ASN A 61 16.85 -29.65 11.79
C ASN A 61 16.15 -29.41 13.14
N GLN A 62 15.16 -30.26 13.45
CA GLN A 62 14.36 -30.14 14.68
C GLN A 62 15.16 -30.48 15.95
N TYR A 63 16.32 -31.11 15.81
CA TYR A 63 17.16 -31.54 16.92
C TYR A 63 18.30 -30.56 17.25
N GLU A 64 18.49 -29.52 16.44
CA GLU A 64 19.52 -28.50 16.62
C GLU A 64 18.91 -27.17 17.06
N ILE A 65 19.72 -26.36 17.74
CA ILE A 65 19.30 -25.02 18.16
C ILE A 65 19.22 -24.13 16.91
N LEU A 66 18.19 -23.28 16.82
CA LEU A 66 17.98 -22.43 15.65
C LEU A 66 19.18 -21.51 15.36
N SER A 67 19.89 -21.03 16.38
CA SER A 67 21.05 -20.15 16.21
C SER A 67 22.21 -20.82 15.47
N GLU A 68 22.40 -22.12 15.65
CA GLU A 68 23.46 -22.90 15.00
C GLU A 68 23.16 -23.15 13.52
N GLN A 69 21.90 -22.99 13.13
CA GLN A 69 21.41 -23.21 11.76
C GLN A 69 21.35 -21.92 10.92
N ILE A 70 21.80 -20.76 11.44
CA ILE A 70 21.73 -19.47 10.73
C ILE A 70 22.86 -19.32 9.70
N LEU A 71 24.09 -19.67 10.08
CA LEU A 71 25.28 -19.48 9.26
C LEU A 71 25.58 -20.74 8.46
N SER A 72 26.11 -20.60 7.25
CA SER A 72 26.59 -21.73 6.47
C SER A 72 27.92 -22.23 7.01
N GLY A 73 28.30 -23.48 6.69
CA GLY A 73 29.56 -24.05 7.17
C GLY A 73 30.82 -23.38 6.62
N ASP A 74 30.70 -22.67 5.49
CA ASP A 74 31.74 -21.89 4.82
C ASP A 74 31.65 -20.38 5.11
N PHE A 75 30.78 -19.97 6.03
CA PHE A 75 30.58 -18.57 6.39
C PHE A 75 31.88 -17.92 6.88
N SER A 76 32.20 -16.75 6.32
CA SER A 76 33.34 -15.95 6.73
C SER A 76 32.91 -14.55 7.16
N LEU A 77 33.53 -14.04 8.22
CA LEU A 77 33.28 -12.70 8.74
C LEU A 77 34.59 -12.04 9.16
N PHE A 78 34.82 -10.82 8.67
CA PHE A 78 36.00 -10.03 9.00
C PHE A 78 35.65 -8.56 9.19
N GLU A 79 35.87 -8.03 10.39
CA GLU A 79 35.61 -6.63 10.73
C GLU A 79 36.79 -5.74 10.32
N ASN A 80 36.52 -4.79 9.43
CA ASN A 80 37.39 -3.67 9.08
C ASN A 80 37.07 -2.45 9.95
N ASP A 81 37.83 -1.38 9.76
CA ASP A 81 37.58 -0.09 10.41
C ASP A 81 36.24 0.55 10.01
N ASP A 82 35.79 0.39 8.75
CA ASP A 82 34.60 1.06 8.19
C ASP A 82 33.45 0.13 7.76
N CYS A 83 33.63 -1.19 7.88
CA CYS A 83 32.64 -2.19 7.47
C CYS A 83 32.93 -3.58 8.04
N VAL A 84 32.01 -4.52 7.85
CA VAL A 84 32.24 -5.96 8.06
C VAL A 84 32.15 -6.66 6.72
N ASN A 85 33.18 -7.39 6.33
CA ASN A 85 33.13 -8.28 5.18
C ASN A 85 32.43 -9.56 5.61
N VAL A 86 31.44 -9.95 4.83
CA VAL A 86 30.67 -11.17 5.03
C VAL A 86 30.71 -11.94 3.74
N ASN A 87 31.25 -13.16 3.80
CA ASN A 87 31.59 -13.94 2.62
C ASN A 87 32.55 -13.15 1.70
N ASP A 88 32.99 -13.74 0.59
CA ASP A 88 34.05 -13.13 -0.24
C ASP A 88 33.62 -11.85 -0.99
N ASP A 89 32.32 -11.53 -1.07
CA ASP A 89 31.82 -10.45 -1.94
C ASP A 89 30.80 -9.48 -1.33
N GLN A 90 30.39 -9.65 -0.06
CA GLN A 90 29.44 -8.76 0.61
C GLN A 90 30.09 -7.98 1.76
N ILE A 91 29.58 -6.78 1.99
CA ILE A 91 29.93 -6.00 3.17
C ILE A 91 28.69 -5.50 3.89
N PHE A 92 28.79 -5.33 5.20
CA PHE A 92 27.84 -4.67 6.06
C PHE A 92 28.41 -3.33 6.51
N ILE A 93 27.61 -2.27 6.37
CA ILE A 93 27.93 -0.93 6.84
C ILE A 93 26.84 -0.50 7.81
N SER A 94 27.19 -0.48 9.08
CA SER A 94 26.34 0.01 10.18
C SER A 94 26.45 1.53 10.27
N LEU A 95 25.30 2.21 10.27
CA LEU A 95 25.19 3.66 10.35
C LEU A 95 24.51 4.06 11.65
N GLU A 96 25.09 5.05 12.33
CA GLU A 96 24.55 5.66 13.55
C GLU A 96 24.35 7.16 13.39
N ALA A 97 23.29 7.68 14.03
CA ALA A 97 23.02 9.11 14.04
C ALA A 97 23.89 9.82 15.08
N ARG A 98 24.88 10.59 14.63
CA ARG A 98 25.70 11.46 15.48
C ARG A 98 24.92 12.69 15.96
N LYS A 99 24.06 13.23 15.11
CA LYS A 99 23.15 14.34 15.42
C LYS A 99 21.75 14.01 14.92
N ARG A 100 20.76 14.39 15.72
CA ARG A 100 19.33 14.21 15.45
C ARG A 100 18.66 15.58 15.34
N PRO A 101 17.55 15.70 14.60
CA PRO A 101 16.75 16.93 14.60
C PRO A 101 16.13 17.15 15.99
N THR A 102 15.88 18.41 16.33
CA THR A 102 15.22 18.82 17.58
C THR A 102 13.81 18.25 17.69
N GLU A 103 13.09 18.18 16.57
CA GLU A 103 11.76 17.61 16.50
C GLU A 103 11.71 16.52 15.43
N TRP A 104 10.97 15.44 15.72
CA TRP A 104 10.70 14.39 14.76
C TRP A 104 9.28 13.86 14.91
N LYS A 105 8.73 13.34 13.81
CA LYS A 105 7.36 12.80 13.75
C LYS A 105 7.40 11.40 13.18
N LEU A 106 6.53 10.53 13.67
CA LEU A 106 6.43 9.16 13.18
C LEU A 106 6.18 9.11 11.66
N SER A 107 5.33 9.99 11.13
CA SER A 107 5.06 10.07 9.68
C SER A 107 6.31 10.40 8.84
N ALA A 108 7.31 11.08 9.43
CA ALA A 108 8.56 11.39 8.75
C ALA A 108 9.50 10.18 8.68
N MET A 109 9.21 9.07 9.37
CA MET A 109 9.97 7.81 9.22
C MET A 109 9.91 7.27 7.79
N ASP A 110 8.92 7.65 6.99
CA ASP A 110 8.87 7.34 5.56
C ASP A 110 10.11 7.80 4.79
N LEU A 111 10.69 8.95 5.20
CA LEU A 111 11.89 9.52 4.58
C LEU A 111 13.12 8.64 4.75
N PHE A 112 13.13 7.71 5.70
CA PHE A 112 14.22 6.75 5.84
C PHE A 112 14.24 5.74 4.71
N LEU A 113 13.12 5.50 4.02
CA LEU A 113 13.05 4.62 2.86
C LEU A 113 13.41 5.36 1.56
N GLY A 114 13.18 6.67 1.54
CA GLY A 114 13.45 7.54 0.40
C GLY A 114 12.49 8.73 0.36
N ASN A 115 12.79 9.70 -0.50
CA ASN A 115 11.92 10.85 -0.75
C ASN A 115 11.17 10.66 -2.08
N GLU A 116 9.87 10.38 -1.98
CA GLU A 116 9.01 10.13 -3.15
C GLU A 116 8.99 11.31 -4.14
N MET A 117 9.11 12.55 -3.66
CA MET A 117 9.02 13.75 -4.49
C MET A 117 10.30 14.01 -5.29
N ARG A 118 11.38 13.27 -5.03
CA ARG A 118 12.69 13.45 -5.67
C ARG A 118 13.07 12.22 -6.45
N ARG A 119 13.56 12.44 -7.67
CA ARG A 119 14.02 11.33 -8.52
C ARG A 119 15.23 10.67 -7.89
N ASP A 120 15.24 9.34 -7.92
CA ASP A 120 16.36 8.49 -7.50
C ASP A 120 16.80 8.62 -6.03
N GLU A 121 15.97 9.22 -5.18
CA GLU A 121 16.22 9.38 -3.74
C GLU A 121 15.55 8.24 -2.95
N TYR A 122 16.10 7.04 -3.04
CA TYR A 122 15.69 5.85 -2.30
C TYR A 122 16.88 4.92 -2.01
N ILE A 123 16.74 4.00 -1.05
CA ILE A 123 17.81 3.05 -0.70
C ILE A 123 17.93 1.97 -1.78
N LYS A 124 19.12 1.81 -2.37
CA LYS A 124 19.39 0.87 -3.47
C LYS A 124 20.01 -0.47 -3.03
N SER A 125 20.66 -0.50 -1.87
CA SER A 125 21.21 -1.73 -1.27
C SER A 125 20.17 -2.45 -0.43
N ASN A 126 20.42 -3.70 -0.06
CA ASN A 126 19.66 -4.29 1.03
C ASN A 126 19.95 -3.54 2.34
N PHE A 127 18.96 -3.45 3.21
CA PHE A 127 19.09 -2.68 4.43
C PHE A 127 18.25 -3.23 5.58
N LEU A 128 18.67 -2.91 6.81
CA LEU A 128 17.93 -3.08 8.05
C LEU A 128 17.81 -1.72 8.72
N ILE A 129 16.58 -1.28 9.01
CA ILE A 129 16.35 -0.16 9.93
C ILE A 129 15.95 -0.79 11.26
N HIS A 130 16.87 -0.78 12.21
CA HIS A 130 16.66 -1.39 13.51
C HIS A 130 16.36 -0.32 14.56
N PHE A 131 15.26 -0.55 15.27
CA PHE A 131 14.91 0.16 16.49
C PHE A 131 14.80 -0.84 17.62
N GLY A 132 15.71 -0.75 18.57
CA GLY A 132 15.66 -1.48 19.80
C GLY A 132 15.08 -0.60 20.90
N LEU A 133 14.26 -1.17 21.79
CA LEU A 133 13.82 -0.53 23.04
C LEU A 133 14.08 -1.43 24.25
N GLN A 134 14.64 -0.87 25.32
CA GLN A 134 14.81 -1.53 26.61
C GLN A 134 14.19 -0.66 27.70
N ILE A 135 13.26 -1.22 28.47
CA ILE A 135 12.73 -0.56 29.67
C ILE A 135 13.75 -0.75 30.80
N LEU A 136 14.18 0.35 31.44
CA LEU A 136 15.12 0.25 32.55
C LEU A 136 14.42 -0.33 33.80
N PRO A 137 15.08 -1.21 34.58
CA PRO A 137 14.41 -1.90 35.69
C PRO A 137 14.07 -0.97 36.87
N ASN A 138 14.93 -0.02 37.22
CA ASN A 138 14.74 0.85 38.39
C ASN A 138 14.18 2.24 38.02
N GLN A 139 12.90 2.28 37.63
CA GLN A 139 12.23 3.51 37.18
C GLN A 139 12.20 4.62 38.24
N ALA A 140 12.08 4.28 39.53
CA ALA A 140 12.06 5.26 40.61
C ALA A 140 13.39 6.01 40.74
N MET A 141 14.51 5.28 40.67
CA MET A 141 15.85 5.87 40.69
C MET A 141 16.11 6.72 39.45
N GLU A 142 15.74 6.23 38.26
CA GLU A 142 15.94 6.97 37.02
C GLU A 142 15.12 8.27 36.98
N ARG A 143 13.88 8.24 37.50
CA ARG A 143 13.05 9.44 37.66
C ARG A 143 13.68 10.44 38.64
N THR A 144 14.21 9.95 39.76
CA THR A 144 14.90 10.79 40.75
C THR A 144 16.13 11.45 40.11
N ALA A 145 16.93 10.69 39.38
CA ALA A 145 18.11 11.21 38.67
C ALA A 145 17.75 12.29 37.64
N ALA A 146 16.65 12.11 36.89
CA ALA A 146 16.17 13.11 35.93
C ALA A 146 15.74 14.41 36.64
N ILE A 147 15.00 14.32 37.74
CA ILE A 147 14.58 15.48 38.55
C ILE A 147 15.81 16.20 39.12
N THR A 148 16.74 15.47 39.73
CA THR A 148 17.97 16.05 40.29
C THR A 148 18.79 16.76 39.22
N LYS A 149 18.91 16.17 38.02
CA LYS A 149 19.62 16.80 36.90
C LYS A 149 18.93 18.10 36.43
N ARG A 150 17.59 18.12 36.36
CA ARG A 150 16.81 19.32 36.02
C ARG A 150 17.05 20.44 37.03
N ASP A 151 16.89 20.12 38.31
CA ASP A 151 17.04 21.10 39.39
C ASP A 151 18.46 21.70 39.41
N ALA A 152 19.49 20.88 39.10
CA ALA A 152 20.86 21.35 38.95
C ALA A 152 21.03 22.32 37.77
N LEU A 153 20.44 22.02 36.60
CA LEU A 153 20.47 22.90 35.44
C LEU A 153 19.73 24.22 35.69
N GLU A 154 18.56 24.18 36.34
CA GLU A 154 17.81 25.38 36.71
C GLU A 154 18.58 26.26 37.69
N ARG A 155 19.24 25.67 38.70
CA ARG A 155 20.13 26.41 39.60
C ARG A 155 21.27 27.10 38.84
N ASN A 156 21.89 26.40 37.89
CA ASN A 156 22.96 26.96 37.05
C ASN A 156 22.46 28.13 36.19
N ILE A 157 21.26 28.03 35.61
CA ILE A 157 20.63 29.11 34.85
C ILE A 157 20.35 30.32 35.76
N ASN A 158 19.76 30.09 36.92
CA ASN A 158 19.43 31.14 37.90
C ASN A 158 20.70 31.82 38.46
N ALA A 159 21.81 31.10 38.57
CA ALA A 159 23.12 31.64 38.92
C ALA A 159 23.76 32.51 37.80
N GLY A 160 23.07 32.70 36.67
CA GLY A 160 23.50 33.57 35.58
C GLY A 160 24.28 32.87 34.46
N MET A 161 24.55 31.56 34.57
CA MET A 161 25.29 30.83 33.52
C MET A 161 24.50 30.69 32.21
N GLY A 162 23.17 30.76 32.27
CA GLY A 162 22.31 30.70 31.09
C GLY A 162 22.52 31.86 30.10
N LYS A 163 23.10 33.00 30.53
CA LYS A 163 23.43 34.12 29.63
C LYS A 163 24.68 33.86 28.79
N PHE A 164 25.59 33.02 29.28
CA PHE A 164 26.86 32.70 28.62
C PHE A 164 26.79 31.39 27.83
N PHE A 165 25.88 30.49 28.19
CA PHE A 165 25.73 29.18 27.56
C PHE A 165 24.24 28.93 27.19
N PRO A 166 23.82 29.32 25.97
CA PRO A 166 22.45 29.13 25.50
C PRO A 166 22.01 27.66 25.51
N ASP A 167 22.94 26.74 25.27
CA ASP A 167 22.68 25.29 25.25
C ASP A 167 22.14 24.75 26.59
N ILE A 168 22.53 25.37 27.72
CA ILE A 168 22.04 24.98 29.05
C ILE A 168 20.53 25.28 29.18
N GLN A 169 20.05 26.36 28.56
CA GLN A 169 18.63 26.69 28.58
C GLN A 169 17.80 25.67 27.79
N GLN A 170 18.30 25.23 26.64
CA GLN A 170 17.66 24.19 25.84
C GLN A 170 17.66 22.85 26.57
N GLU A 171 18.80 22.44 27.15
CA GLU A 171 18.88 21.19 27.91
C GLU A 171 17.93 21.18 29.12
N ALA A 172 17.79 22.32 29.81
CA ALA A 172 16.86 22.45 30.93
C ALA A 172 15.39 22.35 30.48
N ALA A 173 15.04 22.98 29.35
CA ALA A 173 13.69 22.90 28.78
C ALA A 173 13.34 21.46 28.34
N ASP A 174 14.25 20.79 27.64
CA ASP A 174 14.08 19.38 27.24
C ASP A 174 13.90 18.49 28.47
N LEU A 175 14.73 18.68 29.50
CA LEU A 175 14.67 17.88 30.71
C LEU A 175 13.41 18.16 31.55
N ALA A 176 12.88 19.39 31.50
CA ALA A 176 11.58 19.70 32.09
C ALA A 176 10.45 18.92 31.40
N GLY A 177 10.48 18.81 30.07
CA GLY A 177 9.56 17.96 29.30
C GLY A 177 9.67 16.48 29.69
N VAL A 178 10.90 15.97 29.82
CA VAL A 178 11.16 14.60 30.30
C VAL A 178 10.58 14.37 31.68
N VAL A 179 10.81 15.28 32.63
CA VAL A 179 10.27 15.15 34.00
C VAL A 179 8.75 15.18 34.00
N ALA A 180 8.13 16.04 33.19
CA ALA A 180 6.68 16.09 33.04
C ALA A 180 6.12 14.75 32.51
N ALA A 181 6.73 14.19 31.46
CA ALA A 181 6.33 12.88 30.93
C ALA A 181 6.43 11.77 32.00
N LEU A 182 7.54 11.74 32.76
CA LEU A 182 7.73 10.78 33.86
C LEU A 182 6.72 10.95 34.99
N GLN A 183 6.25 12.18 35.24
CA GLN A 183 5.17 12.46 36.20
C GLN A 183 3.81 11.96 35.67
N SER A 184 3.59 12.03 34.35
CA SER A 184 2.40 11.51 33.68
C SER A 184 2.37 9.97 33.51
N GLY A 185 3.41 9.26 33.96
CA GLY A 185 3.45 7.80 33.97
C GLY A 185 4.28 7.16 32.84
N ASP A 186 4.97 7.97 32.03
CA ASP A 186 5.96 7.44 31.09
C ASP A 186 7.13 6.76 31.83
N ARG A 187 7.83 5.89 31.09
CA ARG A 187 8.97 5.13 31.59
C ARG A 187 10.26 5.63 30.96
N VAL A 188 11.33 5.64 31.74
CA VAL A 188 12.69 5.80 31.23
C VAL A 188 13.08 4.54 30.49
N VAL A 189 13.45 4.72 29.24
CA VAL A 189 13.87 3.67 28.33
C VAL A 189 15.25 3.98 27.79
N ASN A 190 15.92 2.94 27.34
CA ASN A 190 17.15 3.03 26.61
C ASN A 190 16.90 2.53 25.20
N ILE A 191 17.10 3.37 24.19
CA ILE A 191 16.84 3.05 22.79
C ILE A 191 18.13 2.93 22.00
N HIS A 192 18.09 2.08 20.98
CA HIS A 192 19.16 1.92 20.00
C HIS A 192 18.53 2.05 18.64
N PHE A 193 19.09 2.90 17.79
CA PHE A 193 18.56 3.15 16.47
C PHE A 193 19.71 3.22 15.47
N ASN A 194 19.75 2.24 14.57
CA ASN A 194 20.80 2.12 13.57
C ASN A 194 20.21 1.70 12.22
N VAL A 195 20.95 2.02 11.17
CA VAL A 195 20.64 1.59 9.80
C VAL A 195 21.81 0.81 9.28
N ILE A 196 21.59 -0.45 8.92
CA ILE A 196 22.63 -1.34 8.43
C ILE A 196 22.38 -1.54 6.95
N MET A 197 23.38 -1.27 6.12
CA MET A 197 23.32 -1.54 4.68
C MET A 197 24.21 -2.73 4.35
N PHE A 198 23.72 -3.64 3.52
CA PHE A 198 24.48 -4.82 3.13
C PHE A 198 24.28 -5.14 1.65
N ASP A 199 25.39 -5.28 0.94
CA ASP A 199 25.45 -5.57 -0.50
C ASP A 199 26.92 -5.78 -0.91
N LYS A 200 27.17 -5.91 -2.21
CA LYS A 200 28.52 -5.81 -2.77
C LYS A 200 29.18 -4.48 -2.39
N THR A 201 30.48 -4.53 -2.11
CA THR A 201 31.31 -3.42 -1.61
C THR A 201 30.99 -2.05 -2.21
N LYS A 202 30.97 -1.96 -3.55
CA LYS A 202 30.71 -0.70 -4.26
C LYS A 202 29.29 -0.19 -4.02
N LYS A 203 28.29 -1.08 -4.07
CA LYS A 203 26.86 -0.74 -3.97
C LYS A 203 26.50 -0.34 -2.53
N ALA A 204 27.01 -1.07 -1.53
CA ALA A 204 26.84 -0.75 -0.12
C ALA A 204 27.45 0.61 0.24
N LYS A 205 28.72 0.87 -0.12
CA LYS A 205 29.39 2.17 0.16
C LYS A 205 28.67 3.35 -0.50
N GLN A 206 28.23 3.19 -1.76
CA GLN A 206 27.46 4.22 -2.46
C GLN A 206 26.11 4.49 -1.80
N SER A 207 25.38 3.44 -1.42
CA SER A 207 24.06 3.56 -0.78
C SER A 207 24.16 4.20 0.60
N ALA A 208 25.17 3.84 1.39
CA ALA A 208 25.42 4.42 2.71
C ALA A 208 25.70 5.92 2.60
N SER A 209 26.56 6.33 1.67
CA SER A 209 26.86 7.74 1.42
C SER A 209 25.63 8.53 0.94
N ALA A 210 24.84 7.94 0.03
CA ALA A 210 23.61 8.55 -0.48
C ALA A 210 22.57 8.73 0.64
N PHE A 211 22.38 7.73 1.50
CA PHE A 211 21.47 7.79 2.63
C PHE A 211 21.86 8.85 3.66
N CYS A 212 23.15 8.93 4.03
CA CYS A 212 23.67 9.99 4.90
C CYS A 212 23.39 11.38 4.31
N SER A 213 23.57 11.54 3.00
CA SER A 213 23.35 12.81 2.29
C SER A 213 21.86 13.19 2.22
N MET A 214 20.99 12.20 2.00
CA MET A 214 19.55 12.34 1.96
C MET A 214 19.02 12.84 3.32
N LEU A 215 19.33 12.13 4.40
CA LEU A 215 18.79 12.41 5.72
C LEU A 215 19.38 13.65 6.40
N ARG A 216 20.56 14.11 5.97
CA ARG A 216 21.15 15.37 6.45
C ARG A 216 20.21 16.57 6.25
N ARG A 217 19.42 16.55 5.18
CA ARG A 217 18.44 17.60 4.87
C ARG A 217 17.28 17.65 5.87
N SER A 218 17.02 16.53 6.53
CA SER A 218 16.01 16.38 7.58
C SER A 218 16.60 16.50 8.99
N GLY A 219 17.85 17.01 9.11
CA GLY A 219 18.52 17.22 10.39
C GLY A 219 19.17 15.97 11.00
N TRP A 220 19.14 14.84 10.31
CA TRP A 220 19.77 13.59 10.73
C TRP A 220 21.19 13.48 10.16
N TYR A 221 22.20 13.38 11.03
CA TYR A 221 23.59 13.23 10.62
C TYR A 221 24.05 11.82 10.91
N PHE A 222 23.79 10.91 9.97
CA PHE A 222 24.29 9.55 10.02
C PHE A 222 25.77 9.49 9.65
N VAL A 223 26.52 8.64 10.36
CA VAL A 223 27.91 8.30 10.08
C VAL A 223 28.09 6.79 10.17
N PRO A 224 29.01 6.20 9.37
CA PRO A 224 29.43 4.83 9.60
C PRO A 224 30.02 4.65 11.01
N CYS A 225 29.70 3.51 11.61
CA CYS A 225 30.38 2.98 12.79
C CYS A 225 31.89 2.83 12.54
N LYS A 226 32.66 2.64 13.61
CA LYS A 226 34.11 2.43 13.51
C LYS A 226 34.54 1.36 14.50
N TYR A 227 35.01 0.23 13.97
CA TYR A 227 35.45 -0.95 14.74
C TYR A 227 34.37 -1.61 15.63
N ASP A 228 33.11 -1.18 15.55
CA ASP A 228 32.00 -1.69 16.35
C ASP A 228 30.81 -2.15 15.48
N HIS A 229 31.05 -2.39 14.21
CA HIS A 229 30.04 -2.84 13.25
C HIS A 229 29.45 -4.19 13.64
N VAL A 230 30.28 -5.15 14.05
CA VAL A 230 29.82 -6.48 14.46
C VAL A 230 28.93 -6.38 15.69
N ALA A 231 29.33 -5.59 16.69
CA ALA A 231 28.52 -5.39 17.89
C ALA A 231 27.17 -4.75 17.56
N VAL A 232 27.15 -3.74 16.69
CA VAL A 232 25.92 -3.07 16.23
C VAL A 232 25.03 -4.01 15.40
N LEU A 233 25.63 -4.86 14.56
CA LEU A 233 24.92 -5.88 13.77
C LEU A 233 24.26 -6.91 14.68
N LEU A 234 25.01 -7.49 15.63
CA LEU A 234 24.50 -8.47 16.59
C LEU A 234 23.36 -7.87 17.43
N ALA A 235 23.49 -6.63 17.87
CA ALA A 235 22.44 -5.93 18.61
C ALA A 235 21.16 -5.67 17.80
N ALA A 236 21.24 -5.68 16.46
CA ALA A 236 20.10 -5.55 15.56
C ALA A 236 19.41 -6.90 15.25
N LEU A 237 20.03 -8.03 15.59
CA LEU A 237 19.44 -9.35 15.37
C LEU A 237 18.31 -9.64 16.37
N PRO A 238 17.32 -10.47 15.98
CA PRO A 238 16.22 -10.84 16.85
C PRO A 238 16.68 -11.47 18.15
N MET A 239 16.00 -11.13 19.24
CA MET A 239 16.20 -11.70 20.58
C MET A 239 17.56 -11.39 21.25
N GLN A 240 18.43 -10.58 20.66
CA GLN A 240 19.77 -10.24 21.19
C GLN A 240 19.80 -9.05 22.18
N LEU A 241 18.63 -8.52 22.58
CA LEU A 241 18.59 -7.25 23.31
C LEU A 241 19.16 -7.33 24.74
N VAL A 242 18.76 -8.32 25.52
CA VAL A 242 19.13 -8.44 26.94
C VAL A 242 19.07 -9.89 27.41
N GLU A 243 19.97 -10.27 28.31
CA GLU A 243 19.92 -11.53 29.04
C GLU A 243 19.85 -11.22 30.54
N GLN A 244 19.01 -11.92 31.33
CA GLN A 244 19.19 -11.85 32.78
C GLN A 244 20.35 -12.74 33.19
N GLY A 245 21.33 -12.11 33.83
CA GLY A 245 22.28 -12.81 34.67
C GLY A 245 21.64 -13.26 35.99
N PRO A 246 22.34 -14.11 36.75
CA PRO A 246 21.88 -14.58 38.05
C PRO A 246 21.55 -13.42 39.01
N LYS A 247 20.53 -13.61 39.86
CA LYS A 247 20.21 -12.65 40.93
C LYS A 247 21.39 -12.57 41.90
N GLY A 248 22.07 -11.43 41.92
CA GLY A 248 23.10 -11.13 42.91
C GLY A 248 22.51 -10.47 44.16
N ILE A 249 23.38 -10.21 45.15
CA ILE A 249 23.03 -9.56 46.41
C ILE A 249 22.48 -8.13 46.19
N LEU A 250 22.94 -7.43 45.15
CA LEU A 250 22.46 -6.10 44.75
C LEU A 250 21.30 -6.12 43.74
N GLY A 251 20.67 -7.28 43.52
CA GLY A 251 19.54 -7.44 42.60
C GLY A 251 19.89 -8.16 41.30
N GLN A 252 18.94 -8.14 40.38
CA GLN A 252 19.01 -8.89 39.13
C GLN A 252 19.88 -8.14 38.11
N LYS A 253 21.02 -8.74 37.71
CA LYS A 253 21.90 -8.14 36.69
C LYS A 253 21.34 -8.46 35.30
N THR A 254 21.31 -7.47 34.42
CA THR A 254 21.01 -7.65 33.00
C THR A 254 22.31 -7.51 32.22
N SER A 255 22.63 -8.48 31.38
CA SER A 255 23.79 -8.52 30.48
C SER A 255 23.32 -8.55 29.02
N GLY A 256 24.27 -8.55 28.08
CA GLY A 256 24.00 -8.65 26.64
C GLY A 256 24.70 -7.56 25.85
N VAL A 257 24.86 -7.80 24.54
CA VAL A 257 25.59 -6.92 23.61
C VAL A 257 25.08 -5.49 23.71
N ARG A 258 23.76 -5.31 23.80
CA ARG A 258 23.16 -3.98 23.88
C ARG A 258 23.40 -3.28 25.21
N VAL A 259 23.40 -4.00 26.33
CA VAL A 259 23.75 -3.42 27.64
C VAL A 259 25.18 -2.91 27.59
N ALA A 260 26.10 -3.69 27.00
CA ALA A 260 27.48 -3.27 26.79
C ALA A 260 27.60 -2.05 25.87
N LEU A 261 26.92 -2.04 24.71
CA LEU A 261 26.87 -0.86 23.82
C LEU A 261 26.32 0.37 24.54
N SER A 262 25.33 0.20 25.42
CA SER A 262 24.76 1.30 26.20
C SER A 262 25.75 1.84 27.22
N SER A 263 26.51 0.98 27.89
CA SER A 263 27.59 1.42 28.79
C SER A 263 28.73 2.13 28.06
N LEU A 264 28.91 1.86 26.76
CA LEU A 264 29.83 2.56 25.87
C LEU A 264 29.25 3.86 25.29
N GLY A 265 28.03 4.25 25.69
CA GLY A 265 27.38 5.48 25.25
C GLY A 265 26.71 5.41 23.87
N ARG A 266 26.55 4.21 23.29
CA ARG A 266 25.81 3.99 22.04
C ARG A 266 24.29 3.96 22.24
N GLY A 267 23.85 3.63 23.46
CA GLY A 267 22.45 3.67 23.85
C GLY A 267 22.00 5.08 24.22
N ILE A 268 20.76 5.43 23.84
CA ILE A 268 20.17 6.73 24.15
C ILE A 268 19.17 6.53 25.28
N LYS A 269 19.43 7.15 26.43
CA LYS A 269 18.47 7.20 27.53
C LYS A 269 17.44 8.32 27.27
N THR A 270 16.16 7.98 27.23
CA THR A 270 15.03 8.87 26.92
C THR A 270 13.75 8.33 27.58
N VAL A 271 12.60 8.94 27.33
CA VAL A 271 11.28 8.51 27.78
C VAL A 271 10.51 7.76 26.69
N SER A 272 9.58 6.90 27.09
CA SER A 272 8.77 6.08 26.17
C SER A 272 7.98 6.90 25.14
N VAL A 273 7.44 8.05 25.54
CA VAL A 273 6.66 8.94 24.65
C VAL A 273 7.47 9.52 23.50
N GLU A 274 8.74 9.85 23.71
CA GLU A 274 9.65 10.33 22.66
C GLU A 274 10.07 9.19 21.74
N SER A 275 10.36 8.03 22.34
CA SER A 275 10.88 6.86 21.64
C SER A 275 9.96 6.34 20.53
N LYS A 276 8.63 6.48 20.70
CA LYS A 276 7.64 5.95 19.75
C LYS A 276 7.73 6.58 18.34
N VAL A 277 8.28 7.78 18.21
CA VAL A 277 8.36 8.47 16.90
C VAL A 277 9.45 7.92 15.99
N LEU A 278 10.33 7.06 16.53
CA LEU A 278 11.44 6.44 15.80
C LEU A 278 11.14 5.00 15.38
N LEU A 279 9.91 4.52 15.59
CA LEU A 279 9.52 3.17 15.22
C LEU A 279 9.55 2.98 13.68
N PRO A 280 10.26 1.96 13.15
CA PRO A 280 10.32 1.68 11.71
C PRO A 280 9.09 0.88 11.27
N ILE A 281 7.91 1.48 11.43
CA ILE A 281 6.60 0.85 11.14
C ILE A 281 5.85 1.53 9.99
N ILE A 282 6.44 2.56 9.39
CA ILE A 282 5.89 3.28 8.24
C ILE A 282 6.60 2.80 6.96
N GLY A 283 5.84 2.57 5.89
CA GLY A 283 6.37 2.17 4.58
C GLY A 283 5.39 2.43 3.43
N GLU A 284 5.83 2.17 2.19
CA GLU A 284 4.97 2.30 1.00
C GLU A 284 3.78 1.35 1.08
N TRP A 285 2.61 1.83 0.67
CA TRP A 285 1.41 1.01 0.61
C TRP A 285 1.59 -0.11 -0.41
N LYS A 286 1.40 -1.36 0.02
CA LYS A 286 1.52 -2.55 -0.85
C LYS A 286 0.26 -2.84 -1.66
N GLY A 287 -0.74 -1.98 -1.58
CA GLY A 287 -2.03 -2.24 -2.19
C GLY A 287 -2.95 -3.11 -1.33
N ASP A 288 -4.07 -3.50 -1.92
CA ASP A 288 -4.97 -4.50 -1.33
C ASP A 288 -4.47 -5.91 -1.70
N LEU A 289 -3.70 -6.52 -0.79
CA LEU A 289 -3.17 -7.88 -0.98
C LEU A 289 -4.26 -8.96 -0.98
N SER A 290 -5.47 -8.65 -0.49
CA SER A 290 -6.61 -9.57 -0.53
C SER A 290 -7.34 -9.55 -1.88
N SER A 291 -7.01 -8.56 -2.72
CA SER A 291 -7.57 -8.37 -4.05
C SER A 291 -6.46 -7.94 -5.01
N PRO A 292 -5.56 -8.88 -5.38
CA PRO A 292 -4.47 -8.58 -6.30
C PRO A 292 -5.04 -8.23 -7.69
N GLY A 293 -5.27 -6.94 -7.91
CA GLY A 293 -5.66 -6.37 -9.19
C GLY A 293 -4.43 -6.15 -10.08
N MET A 294 -4.27 -4.93 -10.58
CA MET A 294 -3.12 -4.54 -11.38
C MET A 294 -1.85 -4.50 -10.54
N LEU A 295 -0.75 -5.04 -11.09
CA LEU A 295 0.58 -4.92 -10.51
C LEU A 295 1.19 -3.56 -10.87
N LEU A 296 1.57 -2.78 -9.87
CA LEU A 296 2.21 -1.48 -10.02
C LEU A 296 3.44 -1.41 -9.11
N ALA A 297 4.26 -0.37 -9.28
CA ALA A 297 5.39 -0.09 -8.42
C ALA A 297 5.37 1.36 -7.93
N GLY A 298 5.63 1.55 -6.63
CA GLY A 298 5.89 2.85 -6.03
C GLY A 298 7.22 3.45 -6.52
N ARG A 299 7.44 4.72 -6.24
CA ARG A 299 8.63 5.44 -6.72
C ARG A 299 9.92 4.96 -6.05
N ARG A 300 9.82 4.31 -4.89
CA ARG A 300 10.95 3.66 -4.21
C ARG A 300 11.06 2.16 -4.55
N GLY A 301 10.24 1.67 -5.48
CA GLY A 301 10.27 0.29 -5.95
C GLY A 301 9.39 -0.68 -5.17
N GLN A 302 8.54 -0.24 -4.23
CA GLN A 302 7.59 -1.14 -3.58
C GLN A 302 6.58 -1.65 -4.60
N ILE A 303 6.52 -2.96 -4.76
CA ILE A 303 5.46 -3.61 -5.52
C ILE A 303 4.14 -3.38 -4.80
N MET A 304 3.11 -2.94 -5.54
CA MET A 304 1.77 -2.72 -5.03
C MET A 304 0.71 -3.32 -5.96
N TYR A 305 -0.37 -3.84 -5.38
CA TYR A 305 -1.53 -4.31 -6.13
C TYR A 305 -2.70 -3.36 -6.00
N TRP A 306 -3.26 -2.93 -7.13
CA TRP A 306 -4.35 -1.97 -7.11
C TRP A 306 -5.55 -2.45 -7.92
N SER A 307 -6.73 -2.32 -7.31
CA SER A 307 -8.02 -2.62 -7.95
C SER A 307 -9.05 -1.58 -7.50
N PRO A 308 -9.85 -1.00 -8.42
CA PRO A 308 -10.95 -0.12 -8.04
C PRO A 308 -12.08 -0.88 -7.32
N PHE A 309 -12.12 -2.21 -7.45
CA PHE A 309 -13.16 -3.06 -6.86
C PHE A 309 -12.83 -3.52 -5.43
N GLY A 310 -11.59 -3.33 -4.96
CA GLY A 310 -11.11 -3.84 -3.68
C GLY A 310 -11.47 -5.32 -3.49
N GLY A 311 -11.85 -5.72 -2.28
CA GLY A 311 -12.28 -7.08 -1.96
C GLY A 311 -13.47 -7.63 -2.77
N ALA A 312 -14.21 -6.81 -3.53
CA ALA A 312 -15.26 -7.28 -4.44
C ALA A 312 -14.71 -7.95 -5.71
N LEU A 313 -13.47 -7.66 -6.10
CA LEU A 313 -12.84 -8.33 -7.25
C LEU A 313 -12.65 -9.83 -6.99
N LEU A 314 -12.26 -10.18 -5.76
CA LEU A 314 -11.94 -11.54 -5.33
C LEU A 314 -12.58 -11.83 -3.95
N PRO A 315 -13.90 -12.08 -3.90
CA PRO A 315 -14.62 -12.28 -2.64
C PRO A 315 -14.06 -13.44 -1.80
N ALA A 316 -13.55 -14.49 -2.45
CA ALA A 316 -12.96 -15.66 -1.79
C ALA A 316 -11.65 -15.35 -1.04
N LEU A 317 -10.96 -14.26 -1.39
CA LEU A 317 -9.70 -13.85 -0.78
C LEU A 317 -9.85 -12.67 0.19
N ASN A 318 -11.04 -12.06 0.28
CA ASN A 318 -11.35 -10.99 1.22
C ASN A 318 -11.47 -11.51 2.67
N LYS A 319 -10.33 -11.86 3.26
CA LYS A 319 -10.24 -12.38 4.63
C LYS A 319 -10.31 -11.28 5.71
N HIS A 320 -10.19 -10.01 5.31
CA HIS A 320 -10.03 -8.91 6.25
C HIS A 320 -11.32 -8.13 6.57
N GLY A 321 -12.46 -8.53 5.99
CA GLY A 321 -13.78 -8.06 6.42
C GLY A 321 -13.99 -6.54 6.32
N VAL A 322 -13.10 -5.82 5.62
CA VAL A 322 -13.31 -4.41 5.31
C VAL A 322 -14.41 -4.37 4.27
N ALA A 323 -15.52 -3.71 4.61
CA ALA A 323 -16.63 -3.51 3.69
C ALA A 323 -16.08 -2.86 2.41
N PRO A 324 -16.25 -3.50 1.24
CA PRO A 324 -15.79 -2.90 0.00
C PRO A 324 -16.46 -1.54 -0.17
N ASN A 325 -15.71 -0.57 -0.68
CA ASN A 325 -16.29 0.71 -1.08
C ASN A 325 -17.46 0.43 -2.02
N GLU A 326 -18.67 0.92 -1.71
CA GLU A 326 -19.86 0.62 -2.52
C GLU A 326 -19.82 1.30 -3.90
N ASN A 327 -18.86 2.21 -4.11
CA ASN A 327 -18.66 2.92 -5.38
C ASN A 327 -17.32 2.54 -6.02
N PHE A 328 -17.38 1.85 -7.15
CA PHE A 328 -16.24 1.36 -7.92
C PHE A 328 -15.89 2.25 -9.14
N ASN A 329 -16.53 3.42 -9.26
CA ASN A 329 -16.31 4.31 -10.39
C ASN A 329 -14.88 4.87 -10.38
N LEU A 330 -14.24 4.84 -11.56
CA LEU A 330 -12.88 5.30 -11.77
C LEU A 330 -12.83 6.37 -12.87
N CYS A 331 -12.18 7.50 -12.59
CA CYS A 331 -11.89 8.52 -13.59
C CYS A 331 -10.40 8.50 -13.97
N ILE A 332 -10.09 8.38 -15.26
CA ILE A 332 -8.71 8.38 -15.79
C ILE A 332 -8.55 9.61 -16.70
N ALA A 333 -7.86 10.63 -16.20
CA ALA A 333 -7.54 11.84 -16.93
C ALA A 333 -6.08 11.83 -17.39
N ARG A 334 -5.86 11.94 -18.70
CA ARG A 334 -4.53 11.91 -19.33
C ARG A 334 -4.55 12.63 -20.68
N VAL A 335 -3.42 13.23 -21.07
CA VAL A 335 -3.23 13.80 -22.41
C VAL A 335 -3.14 12.69 -23.48
N PRO A 336 -3.55 12.92 -24.74
CA PRO A 336 -3.38 11.94 -25.81
C PRO A 336 -1.93 11.43 -25.90
N GLY A 337 -1.74 10.13 -26.16
CA GLY A 337 -0.41 9.52 -26.28
C GLY A 337 0.30 9.17 -24.97
N SER A 338 -0.19 9.59 -23.80
CA SER A 338 0.45 9.32 -22.49
C SER A 338 0.19 7.91 -21.93
N GLY A 339 -0.42 7.00 -22.70
CA GLY A 339 -0.65 5.61 -22.28
C GLY A 339 -1.98 5.34 -21.55
N LYS A 340 -3.01 6.20 -21.72
CA LYS A 340 -4.37 5.95 -21.18
C LYS A 340 -4.92 4.58 -21.59
N SER A 341 -4.89 4.27 -22.88
CA SER A 341 -5.40 2.99 -23.41
C SER A 341 -4.60 1.80 -22.92
N VAL A 342 -3.29 1.94 -22.73
CA VAL A 342 -2.41 0.88 -22.19
C VAL A 342 -2.81 0.56 -20.75
N PHE A 343 -2.96 1.58 -19.90
CA PHE A 343 -3.39 1.40 -18.52
C PHE A 343 -4.79 0.75 -18.43
N MET A 344 -5.74 1.20 -19.26
CA MET A 344 -7.09 0.63 -19.28
C MET A 344 -7.12 -0.82 -19.79
N GLN A 345 -6.24 -1.18 -20.73
CA GLN A 345 -6.10 -2.57 -21.18
C GLN A 345 -5.55 -3.48 -20.09
N GLU A 346 -4.57 -3.01 -19.31
CA GLU A 346 -4.04 -3.75 -18.17
C GLU A 346 -5.12 -3.94 -17.08
N LEU A 347 -5.92 -2.90 -16.80
CA LEU A 347 -7.06 -3.01 -15.90
C LEU A 347 -8.08 -4.05 -16.41
N MET A 348 -8.40 -4.02 -17.71
CA MET A 348 -9.28 -5.01 -18.34
C MET A 348 -8.72 -6.42 -18.18
N LEU A 349 -7.44 -6.64 -18.45
CA LEU A 349 -6.78 -7.94 -18.31
C LEU A 349 -6.82 -8.45 -16.87
N SER A 350 -6.59 -7.57 -15.89
CA SER A 350 -6.69 -7.91 -14.47
C SER A 350 -8.10 -8.38 -14.09
N VAL A 351 -9.14 -7.68 -14.55
CA VAL A 351 -10.54 -8.07 -14.30
C VAL A 351 -10.90 -9.38 -15.01
N LEU A 352 -10.48 -9.56 -16.26
CA LEU A 352 -10.72 -10.81 -17.00
C LEU A 352 -9.96 -11.99 -16.39
N GLY A 353 -8.76 -11.75 -15.84
CA GLY A 353 -7.91 -12.77 -15.23
C GLY A 353 -8.54 -13.44 -14.01
N VAL A 354 -9.40 -12.72 -13.27
CA VAL A 354 -10.16 -13.26 -12.13
C VAL A 354 -11.55 -13.79 -12.52
N GLY A 355 -11.85 -13.87 -13.81
CA GLY A 355 -13.15 -14.33 -14.33
C GLY A 355 -14.23 -13.25 -14.41
N GLY A 356 -13.87 -11.98 -14.23
CA GLY A 356 -14.77 -10.84 -14.42
C GLY A 356 -15.19 -10.65 -15.89
N LYS A 357 -16.16 -9.76 -16.12
CA LYS A 357 -16.63 -9.38 -17.46
C LYS A 357 -16.29 -7.92 -17.72
N VAL A 358 -15.87 -7.61 -18.94
CA VAL A 358 -15.48 -6.25 -19.33
C VAL A 358 -16.22 -5.83 -20.60
N PHE A 359 -16.76 -4.61 -20.56
CA PHE A 359 -17.41 -3.95 -21.69
C PHE A 359 -16.67 -2.64 -21.94
N VAL A 360 -16.32 -2.35 -23.19
CA VAL A 360 -15.49 -1.19 -23.53
C VAL A 360 -16.18 -0.38 -24.63
N LEU A 361 -16.18 0.94 -24.50
CA LEU A 361 -16.58 1.83 -25.58
C LEU A 361 -15.32 2.32 -26.28
N ASP A 362 -15.00 1.73 -27.44
CA ASP A 362 -13.71 1.89 -28.09
C ASP A 362 -13.78 2.77 -29.35
N TYR A 363 -13.94 4.08 -29.14
CA TYR A 363 -13.96 5.07 -30.23
C TYR A 363 -12.67 5.10 -31.06
N GLY A 364 -11.52 4.77 -30.44
CA GLY A 364 -10.19 4.87 -31.06
C GLY A 364 -9.65 3.54 -31.58
N ARG A 365 -10.44 2.46 -31.56
CA ARG A 365 -10.04 1.10 -31.96
C ARG A 365 -8.78 0.58 -31.25
N SER A 366 -8.49 1.11 -30.06
CA SER A 366 -7.30 0.79 -29.27
C SER A 366 -7.35 -0.60 -28.64
N PHE A 367 -8.56 -1.16 -28.48
CA PHE A 367 -8.83 -2.44 -27.83
C PHE A 367 -9.12 -3.56 -28.83
N LYS A 368 -9.35 -3.25 -30.12
CA LYS A 368 -9.72 -4.23 -31.16
C LYS A 368 -8.83 -5.46 -31.19
N ARG A 369 -7.51 -5.25 -31.30
CA ARG A 369 -6.54 -6.34 -31.37
C ARG A 369 -6.56 -7.18 -30.10
N THR A 370 -6.52 -6.53 -28.93
CA THR A 370 -6.52 -7.18 -27.62
C THR A 370 -7.79 -8.01 -27.40
N CYS A 371 -8.95 -7.47 -27.78
CA CYS A 371 -10.22 -8.19 -27.75
C CYS A 371 -10.17 -9.48 -28.57
N LEU A 372 -9.71 -9.40 -29.84
CA LEU A 372 -9.64 -10.55 -30.73
C LEU A 372 -8.64 -11.61 -30.23
N ILE A 373 -7.49 -11.19 -29.71
CA ILE A 373 -6.48 -12.10 -29.13
C ILE A 373 -7.05 -12.87 -27.92
N LEU A 374 -7.86 -12.20 -27.10
CA LEU A 374 -8.49 -12.81 -25.93
C LEU A 374 -9.73 -13.67 -26.28
N GLY A 375 -10.06 -13.82 -27.57
CA GLY A 375 -11.25 -14.54 -28.03
C GLY A 375 -12.57 -13.82 -27.74
N GLY A 376 -12.52 -12.51 -27.51
CA GLY A 376 -13.69 -11.66 -27.30
C GLY A 376 -14.39 -11.27 -28.60
N SER A 377 -15.63 -10.79 -28.48
CA SER A 377 -16.42 -10.33 -29.62
C SER A 377 -16.19 -8.84 -29.89
N TYR A 378 -15.57 -8.52 -31.02
CA TYR A 378 -15.47 -7.14 -31.50
C TYR A 378 -16.64 -6.80 -32.41
N ILE A 379 -17.57 -5.98 -31.90
CA ILE A 379 -18.72 -5.50 -32.66
C ILE A 379 -18.33 -4.17 -33.32
N GLU A 380 -18.28 -4.16 -34.64
CA GLU A 380 -17.99 -2.97 -35.44
C GLU A 380 -19.15 -2.73 -36.39
N PHE A 381 -19.68 -1.51 -36.40
CA PHE A 381 -20.67 -1.10 -37.39
C PHE A 381 -19.93 -0.59 -38.62
N ASP A 382 -19.60 -1.52 -39.53
CA ASP A 382 -18.99 -1.22 -40.83
C ASP A 382 -20.05 -1.33 -41.92
N MET A 383 -20.08 -0.37 -42.85
CA MET A 383 -20.92 -0.42 -44.05
C MET A 383 -20.67 -1.69 -44.89
N LYS A 384 -19.46 -2.27 -44.81
CA LYS A 384 -19.11 -3.50 -45.54
C LYS A 384 -19.53 -4.77 -44.80
N ASN A 385 -19.63 -4.74 -43.49
CA ASN A 385 -20.02 -5.87 -42.64
C ASN A 385 -21.12 -5.42 -41.68
N PRO A 386 -22.36 -5.25 -42.18
CA PRO A 386 -23.43 -4.65 -41.41
C PRO A 386 -23.85 -5.56 -40.25
N VAL A 387 -23.57 -5.11 -39.02
CA VAL A 387 -24.13 -5.69 -37.80
C VAL A 387 -25.41 -4.94 -37.46
N SER A 388 -26.50 -5.66 -37.20
CA SER A 388 -27.80 -5.07 -36.82
C SER A 388 -28.12 -5.47 -35.39
N ILE A 389 -28.25 -4.49 -34.50
CA ILE A 389 -28.78 -4.68 -33.14
C ILE A 389 -30.23 -4.22 -33.15
N ASN A 390 -31.14 -5.11 -32.76
CA ASN A 390 -32.54 -4.76 -32.57
C ASN A 390 -32.79 -4.37 -31.10
N PRO A 391 -33.09 -3.10 -30.79
CA PRO A 391 -33.29 -2.63 -29.43
C PRO A 391 -34.54 -3.22 -28.77
N PHE A 392 -35.45 -3.80 -29.55
CA PHE A 392 -36.67 -4.44 -29.07
C PHE A 392 -36.48 -5.92 -28.69
N SER A 393 -35.33 -6.53 -29.02
CA SER A 393 -35.14 -7.98 -28.90
C SER A 393 -35.17 -8.52 -27.46
N GLU A 394 -34.84 -7.69 -26.47
CA GLU A 394 -34.76 -8.09 -25.05
C GLU A 394 -35.90 -7.46 -24.21
N VAL A 395 -36.89 -6.83 -24.84
CA VAL A 395 -38.01 -6.21 -24.11
C VAL A 395 -38.99 -7.32 -23.69
N PRO A 396 -39.22 -7.53 -22.38
CA PRO A 396 -40.07 -8.63 -21.91
C PRO A 396 -41.51 -8.52 -22.39
N GLU A 397 -42.06 -9.63 -22.90
CA GLU A 397 -43.42 -9.69 -23.46
C GLU A 397 -44.46 -10.25 -22.46
N ASP A 398 -44.03 -10.92 -21.40
CA ASP A 398 -44.95 -11.48 -20.40
C ASP A 398 -45.59 -10.38 -19.54
N ASP A 399 -46.73 -10.72 -18.94
CA ASP A 399 -47.53 -9.79 -18.12
C ASP A 399 -47.16 -9.86 -16.63
N SER A 400 -45.95 -10.30 -16.29
CA SER A 400 -45.46 -10.21 -14.91
C SER A 400 -45.20 -8.75 -14.53
N ALA A 401 -45.35 -8.42 -13.24
CA ALA A 401 -45.16 -7.05 -12.76
C ALA A 401 -43.78 -6.47 -13.12
N LYS A 402 -42.72 -7.29 -13.04
CA LYS A 402 -41.35 -6.91 -13.41
C LYS A 402 -41.20 -6.63 -14.92
N SER A 403 -41.89 -7.41 -15.75
CA SER A 403 -41.85 -7.26 -17.20
C SER A 403 -42.63 -6.03 -17.69
N ILE A 404 -43.74 -5.71 -17.03
CA ILE A 404 -44.49 -4.48 -17.28
C ILE A 404 -43.65 -3.25 -16.90
N GLU A 405 -42.97 -3.29 -15.75
CA GLU A 405 -42.05 -2.23 -15.31
C GLU A 405 -40.89 -2.04 -16.30
N ALA A 406 -40.16 -3.10 -16.63
CA ALA A 406 -39.05 -3.06 -17.58
C ALA A 406 -39.47 -2.55 -18.98
N ARG A 407 -40.67 -2.94 -19.44
CA ARG A 407 -41.25 -2.46 -20.70
C ARG A 407 -41.59 -0.97 -20.64
N SER A 408 -42.19 -0.52 -19.52
CA SER A 408 -42.50 0.90 -19.30
C SER A 408 -41.23 1.75 -19.27
N ASP A 409 -40.18 1.27 -18.60
CA ASP A 409 -38.87 1.94 -18.55
C ASP A 409 -38.19 2.00 -19.91
N PHE A 410 -38.27 0.93 -20.70
CA PHE A 410 -37.76 0.95 -22.07
C PHE A 410 -38.51 1.97 -22.93
N LEU A 411 -39.85 1.94 -22.91
CA LEU A 411 -40.68 2.83 -23.73
C LEU A 411 -40.61 4.31 -23.32
N SER A 412 -40.22 4.60 -22.07
CA SER A 412 -40.01 5.97 -21.59
C SER A 412 -38.60 6.50 -21.91
N ASN A 413 -37.57 5.66 -21.80
CA ASN A 413 -36.18 6.09 -21.99
C ASN A 413 -35.70 6.02 -23.44
N PHE A 414 -36.13 5.01 -24.21
CA PHE A 414 -35.70 4.81 -25.60
C PHE A 414 -36.00 5.99 -26.54
N PRO A 415 -37.11 6.75 -26.40
CA PRO A 415 -37.34 7.97 -27.18
C PRO A 415 -36.22 9.00 -27.08
N SER A 416 -35.54 9.12 -25.93
CA SER A 416 -34.42 10.07 -25.76
C SER A 416 -33.18 9.64 -26.55
N ILE A 417 -32.94 8.33 -26.64
CA ILE A 417 -31.88 7.75 -27.48
C ILE A 417 -32.20 8.01 -28.94
N LEU A 418 -33.43 7.72 -29.36
CA LEU A 418 -33.91 8.02 -30.72
C LEU A 418 -33.77 9.50 -31.05
N ALA A 419 -34.14 10.39 -30.13
CA ALA A 419 -34.01 11.84 -30.29
C ALA A 419 -32.55 12.27 -30.47
N THR A 420 -31.63 11.68 -29.70
CA THR A 420 -30.19 11.97 -29.79
C THR A 420 -29.59 11.47 -31.11
N MET A 421 -30.02 10.30 -31.59
CA MET A 421 -29.59 9.73 -32.88
C MET A 421 -30.16 10.52 -34.06
N ALA A 422 -31.42 10.90 -33.94
CA ALA A 422 -32.16 11.70 -34.90
C ALA A 422 -31.53 13.10 -35.07
N ALA A 423 -31.47 13.85 -33.98
CA ALA A 423 -31.12 15.28 -33.96
C ALA A 423 -29.90 15.55 -33.07
N PRO A 424 -28.71 15.03 -33.42
CA PRO A 424 -27.53 15.06 -32.53
C PRO A 424 -26.99 16.48 -32.24
N GLN A 425 -27.24 17.45 -33.12
CA GLN A 425 -26.74 18.83 -32.97
C GLN A 425 -27.73 19.77 -32.28
N TYR A 426 -29.02 19.64 -32.58
CA TYR A 426 -30.04 20.62 -32.20
C TYR A 426 -31.06 20.06 -31.19
N GLY A 427 -31.03 18.74 -30.94
CA GLY A 427 -32.00 18.04 -30.12
C GLY A 427 -33.41 18.04 -30.73
N THR A 428 -34.36 17.55 -29.95
CA THR A 428 -35.79 17.52 -30.27
C THR A 428 -36.53 18.53 -29.40
N SER A 429 -37.56 19.17 -29.94
CA SER A 429 -38.41 20.10 -29.18
C SER A 429 -39.35 19.40 -28.19
N ASP A 430 -39.91 20.16 -27.26
CA ASP A 430 -40.89 19.71 -26.26
C ASP A 430 -42.15 19.08 -26.88
N LEU A 431 -42.47 19.42 -28.15
CA LEU A 431 -43.57 18.80 -28.89
C LEU A 431 -43.14 17.51 -29.60
N GLN A 432 -41.88 17.41 -30.02
CA GLN A 432 -41.35 16.27 -30.76
C GLN A 432 -41.10 15.07 -29.84
N GLN A 433 -40.65 15.27 -28.59
CA GLN A 433 -40.40 14.16 -27.67
C GLN A 433 -41.67 13.34 -27.32
N PRO A 434 -42.81 13.95 -26.93
CA PRO A 434 -44.05 13.21 -26.67
C PRO A 434 -44.59 12.53 -27.94
N MET A 435 -44.37 13.11 -29.12
CA MET A 435 -44.73 12.49 -30.39
C MET A 435 -43.91 11.23 -30.68
N LEU A 436 -42.60 11.29 -30.46
CA LEU A 436 -41.69 10.13 -30.57
C LEU A 436 -42.10 9.01 -29.61
N GLN A 437 -42.41 9.35 -28.36
CA GLN A 437 -42.87 8.38 -27.36
C GLN A 437 -44.21 7.74 -27.75
N ARG A 438 -45.20 8.54 -28.17
CA ARG A 438 -46.50 8.03 -28.65
C ARG A 438 -46.35 7.13 -29.87
N ALA A 439 -45.51 7.53 -30.82
CA ALA A 439 -45.21 6.73 -32.00
C ALA A 439 -44.60 5.38 -31.60
N LEU A 440 -43.61 5.38 -30.70
CA LEU A 440 -42.96 4.16 -30.20
C LEU A 440 -43.95 3.19 -29.54
N ILE A 441 -44.82 3.71 -28.65
CA ILE A 441 -45.86 2.90 -27.99
C ILE A 441 -46.84 2.32 -29.02
N SER A 442 -47.25 3.12 -30.00
CA SER A 442 -48.18 2.67 -31.04
C SER A 442 -47.59 1.56 -31.93
N VAL A 443 -46.28 1.62 -32.20
CA VAL A 443 -45.55 0.61 -32.96
C VAL A 443 -45.43 -0.68 -32.14
N TRP A 444 -45.12 -0.57 -30.84
CA TRP A 444 -45.02 -1.71 -29.94
C TRP A 444 -46.35 -2.48 -29.79
N GLN A 445 -47.47 -1.77 -29.73
CA GLN A 445 -48.80 -2.38 -29.59
C GLN A 445 -49.27 -3.14 -30.84
N LYS A 446 -48.74 -2.80 -32.03
CA LYS A 446 -49.05 -3.48 -33.28
C LYS A 446 -48.21 -4.76 -33.40
N LYS A 447 -48.77 -5.87 -32.89
CA LYS A 447 -48.11 -7.20 -32.79
C LYS A 447 -47.51 -7.79 -34.09
N ASP A 448 -47.84 -7.29 -35.28
CA ASP A 448 -47.36 -7.80 -36.58
C ASP A 448 -46.05 -7.17 -37.10
N LEU A 449 -45.50 -6.18 -36.41
CA LEU A 449 -44.24 -5.49 -36.79
C LEU A 449 -43.01 -6.00 -36.04
N LYS A 450 -43.16 -7.09 -35.28
CA LYS A 450 -42.29 -7.53 -34.19
C LYS A 450 -40.83 -7.89 -34.51
N LEU A 451 -40.37 -7.80 -35.75
CA LEU A 451 -39.15 -8.56 -36.10
C LEU A 451 -37.96 -7.80 -36.68
N LYS A 452 -38.06 -6.60 -37.25
CA LYS A 452 -36.85 -5.95 -37.81
C LYS A 452 -36.97 -4.42 -37.82
N LEU A 453 -35.86 -3.73 -37.51
CA LEU A 453 -35.69 -2.27 -37.65
C LEU A 453 -35.81 -1.66 -39.07
N PRO A 454 -35.98 -2.38 -40.22
CA PRO A 454 -36.30 -1.74 -41.49
C PRO A 454 -37.67 -1.06 -41.51
N ILE A 455 -38.54 -1.30 -40.51
CA ILE A 455 -39.97 -1.00 -40.61
C ILE A 455 -40.36 0.29 -39.88
N LEU A 456 -39.53 1.33 -39.97
CA LEU A 456 -40.01 2.71 -39.82
C LEU A 456 -40.16 3.45 -41.17
N GLN A 457 -39.90 2.77 -42.30
CA GLN A 457 -40.33 3.24 -43.62
C GLN A 457 -41.80 2.93 -43.94
N THR A 458 -42.41 1.94 -43.28
CA THR A 458 -43.70 1.35 -43.73
C THR A 458 -44.91 1.73 -42.86
N GLY A 459 -44.74 2.61 -41.88
CA GLY A 459 -45.86 3.29 -41.19
C GLY A 459 -46.59 4.33 -42.05
N TYR A 460 -46.50 4.22 -43.38
CA TYR A 460 -46.91 5.25 -44.34
C TYR A 460 -48.36 5.13 -44.83
N GLN A 461 -49.16 4.29 -44.19
CA GLN A 461 -50.60 4.21 -44.46
C GLN A 461 -51.31 3.99 -43.14
N ILE A 462 -51.69 5.07 -42.46
CA ILE A 462 -52.97 5.24 -41.75
C ILE A 462 -53.06 6.70 -41.30
N GLU A 463 -54.18 7.30 -41.69
CA GLU A 463 -54.73 8.61 -41.32
C GLU A 463 -54.11 9.89 -41.92
N LYS A 464 -54.68 10.28 -43.07
CA LYS A 464 -54.75 11.67 -43.54
C LYS A 464 -55.41 12.54 -42.47
N ASN A 465 -54.61 13.24 -41.67
CA ASN A 465 -55.02 14.49 -41.04
C ASN A 465 -53.80 15.39 -40.79
N HIS A 466 -53.88 16.63 -41.28
CA HIS A 466 -53.09 17.87 -41.12
C HIS A 466 -51.75 17.98 -40.32
N MET A 467 -51.07 16.89 -39.97
CA MET A 467 -49.82 16.85 -39.19
C MET A 467 -48.56 16.60 -40.05
N LEU A 468 -48.68 16.73 -41.38
CA LEU A 468 -47.70 16.23 -42.35
C LEU A 468 -46.39 17.03 -42.46
N LYS A 469 -46.29 18.26 -41.94
CA LYS A 469 -45.02 19.03 -41.97
C LYS A 469 -44.03 18.67 -40.85
N ASN A 470 -44.50 18.14 -39.72
CA ASN A 470 -43.62 17.76 -38.60
C ASN A 470 -43.18 16.29 -38.65
N LEU A 471 -43.86 15.45 -39.43
CA LEU A 471 -43.54 14.03 -39.63
C LEU A 471 -42.46 13.79 -40.71
N GLU A 472 -42.29 14.73 -41.66
CA GLU A 472 -41.13 14.73 -42.59
C GLU A 472 -39.81 14.82 -41.82
N ILE A 473 -39.79 15.55 -40.69
CA ILE A 473 -38.65 15.64 -39.80
C ILE A 473 -38.35 14.27 -39.19
N CYS A 474 -39.35 13.55 -38.65
CA CYS A 474 -39.14 12.18 -38.16
C CYS A 474 -38.60 11.23 -39.25
N SER A 475 -39.11 11.35 -40.49
CA SER A 475 -38.64 10.55 -41.63
C SER A 475 -37.18 10.88 -42.02
N PHE A 476 -36.80 12.16 -41.98
CA PHE A 476 -35.45 12.64 -42.27
C PHE A 476 -34.44 12.25 -41.16
N LEU A 477 -34.89 12.27 -39.91
CA LEU A 477 -34.13 11.87 -38.73
C LEU A 477 -33.83 10.36 -38.72
N LEU A 478 -34.77 9.54 -39.21
CA LEU A 478 -34.63 8.08 -39.34
C LEU A 478 -33.68 7.65 -40.47
N LEU A 479 -33.63 8.39 -41.59
CA LEU A 479 -32.70 8.16 -42.70
C LEU A 479 -31.23 8.46 -42.33
N LYS A 480 -30.98 9.31 -41.34
CA LYS A 480 -29.63 9.62 -40.82
C LYS A 480 -29.07 8.59 -39.84
N MET A 481 -29.89 7.66 -39.33
CA MET A 481 -29.47 6.64 -38.33
C MET A 481 -28.49 5.59 -38.89
N VAL A 482 -28.20 5.59 -40.20
CA VAL A 482 -27.28 4.63 -40.86
C VAL A 482 -25.80 4.96 -40.65
N ASN A 483 -25.46 6.12 -40.07
CA ASN A 483 -24.07 6.46 -39.76
C ASN A 483 -23.94 6.80 -38.28
N MET A 484 -23.25 5.96 -37.50
CA MET A 484 -22.22 6.35 -36.50
C MET A 484 -21.87 5.23 -35.48
N GLU A 485 -20.62 4.76 -35.63
CA GLU A 485 -19.53 4.44 -34.67
C GLU A 485 -19.77 3.82 -33.26
N ASP A 486 -19.33 2.54 -33.18
CA ASP A 486 -18.56 1.77 -32.17
C ASP A 486 -19.04 1.54 -30.71
N PHE A 487 -19.43 0.28 -30.40
CA PHE A 487 -19.63 -0.31 -29.05
C PHE A 487 -19.12 -1.77 -28.97
N LEU A 488 -18.43 -2.18 -27.87
CA LEU A 488 -17.86 -3.53 -27.66
C LEU A 488 -18.55 -4.33 -26.54
N VAL A 489 -18.73 -5.64 -26.75
CA VAL A 489 -19.12 -6.60 -25.71
C VAL A 489 -18.11 -7.76 -25.65
N VAL A 490 -17.34 -7.89 -24.57
CA VAL A 490 -16.45 -9.04 -24.37
C VAL A 490 -17.07 -10.01 -23.37
N ARG A 491 -17.45 -11.20 -23.86
CA ARG A 491 -17.90 -12.32 -23.02
C ARG A 491 -17.07 -13.56 -23.37
N ARG A 492 -16.42 -14.16 -22.39
CA ARG A 492 -15.78 -15.48 -22.55
C ARG A 492 -16.85 -16.54 -22.28
N ASN A 493 -17.05 -17.45 -23.23
CA ASN A 493 -17.82 -18.67 -22.99
C ASN A 493 -16.90 -19.68 -22.30
N TYR A 494 -17.33 -20.20 -21.16
CA TYR A 494 -16.67 -21.32 -20.50
C TYR A 494 -16.98 -22.61 -21.29
N LEU A 495 -15.92 -23.38 -21.57
CA LEU A 495 -16.01 -24.83 -21.69
C LEU A 495 -15.78 -25.43 -20.30
#